data_AF-A0A1I5ZLL1-F1
#
_entry.id   AF-A0A1I5ZLL1-F1
#
_cell.length_a   1.000
_cell.length_b   1.000
_cell.length_c   1.000
_cell.angle_alpha   90.00
_cell.angle_beta   90.00
_cell.angle_gamma   90.00
#
_symmetry.space_group_name_H-M   'P 1'
#
loop_
_entity.id
_entity.type
_entity.pdbx_description
1 polymer ?
#
loop_
_entity_poly.entity_id
_entity_poly.type
_entity_poly.pdbx_seq_one_letter_code
_entity_poly.pdbx_strand_id
1 'polypeptide(L)'
;MMKEPTIKKVAYGFAMAIAIIIVHFIDARVYAMPPILALFLAIFVTYLGIVLINKSDKLNKPISRTKYNLINAVVVFILFIAYFTISV
;
A
#
# COMPACT_ATOMS: atom_id res chain seq x y z
N MET A 1 -23.87 -14.50 3.08
CA MET A 1 -22.60 -15.14 3.50
C MET A 1 -21.46 -14.16 3.18
N MET A 2 -20.83 -13.55 4.19
CA MET A 2 -19.72 -12.61 3.94
C MET A 2 -18.45 -13.40 3.58
N LYS A 3 -17.90 -13.20 2.38
CA LYS A 3 -16.66 -13.88 1.92
C LYS A 3 -15.50 -13.56 2.87
N GLU A 4 -14.75 -14.58 3.27
CA GLU A 4 -13.56 -14.39 4.09
C GLU A 4 -12.50 -13.57 3.34
N PRO A 5 -11.79 -12.66 4.01
CA PRO A 5 -10.69 -11.94 3.39
C PRO A 5 -9.54 -12.90 3.06
N THR A 6 -8.80 -12.59 2.00
CA THR A 6 -7.60 -13.34 1.60
C THR A 6 -6.35 -12.53 1.91
N ILE A 7 -5.21 -13.21 2.07
CA ILE A 7 -3.90 -12.54 2.24
C ILE A 7 -3.61 -11.61 1.05
N LYS A 8 -4.05 -11.98 -0.15
CA LYS A 8 -3.93 -11.17 -1.36
C LYS A 8 -4.54 -9.77 -1.22
N LYS A 9 -5.69 -9.63 -0.53
CA LYS A 9 -6.29 -8.30 -0.27
C LYS A 9 -5.40 -7.44 0.64
N VAL A 10 -4.81 -8.05 1.66
CA VAL A 10 -3.85 -7.37 2.55
C VAL A 10 -2.63 -6.92 1.77
N ALA A 11 -2.09 -7.78 0.90
CA ALA A 11 -0.95 -7.47 0.06
C ALA A 11 -1.24 -6.27 -0.88
N TYR A 12 -2.44 -6.17 -1.44
CA TYR A 12 -2.84 -4.99 -2.23
C TYR A 12 -2.83 -3.71 -1.40
N GLY A 13 -3.34 -3.76 -0.17
CA GLY A 13 -3.26 -2.63 0.76
C GLY A 13 -1.82 -2.20 1.04
N PHE A 14 -0.91 -3.16 1.24
CA PHE A 14 0.51 -2.88 1.38
C PHE A 14 1.13 -2.25 0.13
N ALA A 15 0.82 -2.78 -1.07
CA ALA A 15 1.33 -2.22 -2.31
C ALA A 15 0.89 -0.75 -2.50
N MET A 16 -0.38 -0.46 -2.20
CA MET A 16 -0.90 0.90 -2.23
C MET A 16 -0.22 1.80 -1.19
N ALA A 17 -0.03 1.31 0.04
CA ALA A 17 0.66 2.06 1.09
C ALA A 17 2.11 2.40 0.70
N ILE A 18 2.85 1.42 0.16
CA ILE A 18 4.22 1.62 -0.33
C ILE A 18 4.24 2.66 -1.46
N ALA A 19 3.29 2.60 -2.40
CA ALA A 19 3.20 3.58 -3.48
C ALA A 19 3.01 5.00 -2.95
N ILE A 20 2.10 5.19 -1.98
CA ILE A 20 1.87 6.49 -1.34
C ILE A 20 3.14 6.99 -0.65
N ILE A 21 3.83 6.12 0.11
CA ILE A 21 5.08 6.48 0.81
C ILE A 21 6.16 6.92 -0.18
N ILE A 22 6.35 6.18 -1.27
CA ILE A 22 7.36 6.49 -2.29
C ILE A 22 7.05 7.83 -2.95
N VAL A 23 5.79 8.04 -3.37
CA VAL A 23 5.39 9.29 -4.03
C VAL A 23 5.53 10.48 -3.09
N HIS A 24 5.07 10.35 -1.84
CA HIS A 24 5.20 11.41 -0.83
C HIS A 24 6.67 11.72 -0.52
N PHE A 25 7.53 10.71 -0.48
CA PHE A 25 8.97 10.90 -0.31
C PHE A 25 9.60 11.66 -1.47
N ILE A 26 9.24 11.31 -2.71
CA ILE A 26 9.77 11.99 -3.90
C ILE A 26 9.32 13.46 -3.93
N ASP A 27 8.05 13.71 -3.65
CA ASP A 27 7.47 15.06 -3.58
C ASP A 27 8.17 15.93 -2.52
N ALA A 28 8.42 15.36 -1.34
CA ALA A 28 9.02 16.09 -0.23
C ALA A 28 10.55 16.28 -0.32
N ARG A 29 11.28 15.33 -0.93
CA ARG A 29 12.76 15.29 -0.86
C ARG A 29 13.49 15.44 -2.20
N VAL A 30 12.84 15.12 -3.31
CA VAL A 30 13.49 15.16 -4.62
C VAL A 30 13.07 16.43 -5.36
N TYR A 31 11.77 16.65 -5.52
CA TYR A 31 11.23 17.88 -6.10
C TYR A 31 9.72 17.98 -5.84
N ALA A 32 9.20 19.20 -5.74
CA ALA A 32 7.76 19.45 -5.60
C ALA A 32 7.02 18.98 -6.86
N MET A 33 6.32 17.86 -6.74
CA MET A 33 5.66 17.17 -7.82
C MET A 33 4.23 17.70 -7.99
N PRO A 34 3.83 18.11 -9.21
CA PRO A 34 2.44 18.45 -9.49
C PRO A 34 1.50 17.30 -9.06
N PRO A 35 0.36 17.58 -8.41
CA PRO A 35 -0.53 16.54 -7.87
C PRO A 35 -0.98 15.49 -8.89
N ILE A 36 -1.13 15.90 -10.15
CA ILE A 36 -1.49 15.01 -11.26
C ILE A 36 -0.36 14.01 -11.57
N LEU A 37 0.90 14.44 -11.56
CA LEU A 37 2.04 13.57 -11.79
C LEU A 37 2.25 12.61 -10.62
N ALA A 38 2.06 13.10 -9.39
CA ALA A 38 2.08 12.28 -8.18
C ALA A 38 1.02 11.17 -8.24
N LEU A 39 -0.20 11.49 -8.70
CA LEU A 39 -1.26 10.51 -8.89
C LEU A 39 -0.88 9.45 -9.93
N PHE A 40 -0.35 9.84 -11.09
CA PHE A 40 0.08 8.88 -12.11
C PHE A 40 1.19 7.97 -11.59
N LEU A 41 2.16 8.51 -10.86
CA LEU A 41 3.23 7.73 -10.26
C LEU A 41 2.70 6.76 -9.20
N ALA A 42 1.77 7.20 -8.36
CA ALA A 42 1.15 6.35 -7.34
C ALA A 42 0.38 5.17 -7.98
N ILE A 43 -0.39 5.44 -9.03
CA ILE A 43 -1.11 4.42 -9.79
C ILE A 43 -0.12 3.44 -10.42
N PHE A 44 0.94 3.95 -11.05
CA PHE A 44 1.95 3.13 -11.70
C PHE A 44 2.66 2.19 -10.72
N VAL A 45 3.14 2.72 -9.59
CA VAL A 45 3.80 1.91 -8.55
C VAL A 45 2.84 0.91 -7.93
N THR A 46 1.58 1.30 -7.68
CA THR A 46 0.55 0.40 -7.16
C THR A 46 0.28 -0.74 -8.15
N TYR A 47 0.14 -0.42 -9.44
CA TYR A 47 -0.08 -1.41 -10.49
C TYR A 47 1.07 -2.43 -10.55
N LEU A 48 2.33 -1.97 -10.54
CA LEU A 48 3.49 -2.86 -10.51
C LEU A 48 3.46 -3.77 -9.27
N GLY A 49 3.15 -3.22 -8.10
CA GLY A 49 3.00 -4.01 -6.87
C GLY A 49 1.91 -5.08 -6.99
N ILE A 50 0.75 -4.73 -7.54
CA ILE A 50 -0.36 -5.67 -7.77
C ILE A 50 0.03 -6.76 -8.75
N VAL A 51 0.72 -6.42 -9.85
CA VAL A 51 1.21 -7.42 -10.83
C VAL A 51 2.15 -8.42 -10.15
N LEU A 52 3.07 -7.95 -9.31
CA LEU A 52 3.97 -8.83 -8.54
C LEU A 52 3.22 -9.72 -7.56
N ILE A 53 2.23 -9.17 -6.85
CA ILE A 53 1.36 -9.90 -5.92
C ILE A 53 0.57 -10.99 -6.66
N ASN A 54 0.05 -10.68 -7.84
CA ASN A 54 -0.75 -11.60 -8.64
C ASN A 54 0.05 -12.81 -9.16
N LYS A 55 1.37 -12.68 -9.31
CA LYS A 55 2.24 -13.82 -9.66
C LYS A 55 2.35 -14.86 -8.54
N SER A 56 1.95 -14.54 -7.31
CA SER A 56 2.10 -15.45 -6.17
C SER A 56 0.77 -16.11 -5.77
N ASP A 57 0.65 -17.42 -6.06
CA ASP A 57 -0.50 -18.22 -5.62
C ASP A 57 -0.56 -18.42 -4.10
N LYS A 58 0.57 -18.25 -3.40
CA LYS A 58 0.66 -18.37 -1.94
C LYS A 58 -0.23 -17.37 -1.21
N LEU A 59 -0.64 -16.28 -1.86
CA LEU A 59 -1.45 -15.19 -1.30
C LEU A 59 -2.96 -15.44 -1.42
N ASN A 60 -3.40 -16.47 -2.14
CA ASN A 60 -4.82 -16.81 -2.27
C ASN A 60 -5.42 -17.45 -1.00
N LYS A 61 -4.59 -17.69 0.03
CA LYS A 61 -5.05 -18.30 1.27
C LYS A 61 -6.02 -17.37 2.02
N PRO A 62 -7.09 -17.93 2.60
CA PRO A 62 -7.97 -17.17 3.49
C PRO A 62 -7.20 -16.75 4.75
N ILE A 63 -7.57 -15.60 5.30
CA ILE A 63 -7.04 -15.07 6.55
C ILE A 63 -8.21 -14.76 7.49
N SER A 64 -8.02 -14.99 8.78
CA SER A 64 -9.04 -14.62 9.77
C SER A 64 -9.26 -13.10 9.78
N ARG A 65 -10.48 -12.68 10.06
CA ARG A 65 -10.84 -11.25 10.11
C ARG A 65 -10.01 -10.47 11.14
N THR A 66 -9.73 -11.09 12.29
CA THR A 66 -8.91 -10.46 13.34
C THR A 66 -7.50 -10.17 12.83
N LYS A 67 -6.87 -11.13 12.14
CA LYS A 67 -5.54 -10.92 11.55
C LYS A 67 -5.58 -9.89 10.42
N TYR A 68 -6.62 -9.93 9.58
CA TYR A 68 -6.82 -8.92 8.53
C TYR A 68 -6.90 -7.50 9.12
N ASN A 69 -7.72 -7.30 10.14
CA ASN A 69 -7.88 -6.01 10.80
C ASN A 69 -6.59 -5.57 11.50
N LEU A 70 -5.90 -6.48 12.18
CA LEU A 70 -4.63 -6.19 12.85
C LEU A 70 -3.57 -5.74 11.84
N ILE A 71 -3.43 -6.46 10.73
CA ILE A 71 -2.46 -6.09 9.70
C ILE A 71 -2.82 -4.76 9.06
N ASN A 72 -4.10 -4.51 8.77
CA ASN A 72 -4.52 -3.20 8.25
C ASN A 72 -4.24 -2.07 9.24
N ALA A 73 -4.46 -2.28 10.54
CA ALA A 73 -4.10 -1.29 11.56
C ALA A 73 -2.59 -1.00 11.57
N VAL A 74 -1.75 -2.03 11.43
CA VAL A 74 -0.30 -1.87 11.28
C VAL A 74 0.05 -1.09 10.01
N VAL A 75 -0.59 -1.37 8.88
CA VAL A 75 -0.38 -0.63 7.61
C VAL A 75 -0.71 0.86 7.80
N VAL A 76 -1.85 1.17 8.41
CA VAL A 76 -2.26 2.55 8.69
C VAL A 76 -1.28 3.22 9.65
N PHE A 77 -0.79 2.52 10.66
CA PHE A 77 0.21 3.03 11.59
C PHE A 77 1.55 3.32 10.89
N ILE A 78 2.00 2.46 9.97
CA ILE A 78 3.19 2.71 9.14
C ILE A 78 3.00 3.95 8.27
N LEU A 79 1.83 4.10 7.65
CA LEU A 79 1.50 5.30 6.86
C LEU A 79 1.54 6.57 7.70
N PHE A 80 1.01 6.51 8.92
CA PHE A 80 1.10 7.61 9.88
C PHE A 80 2.56 7.96 10.17
N ILE A 81 3.39 7.00 10.55
CA ILE A 81 4.82 7.23 10.80
C ILE A 81 5.51 7.82 9.56
N ALA A 82 5.26 7.25 8.38
CA ALA A 82 5.86 7.71 7.14
C ALA A 82 5.49 9.16 6.83
N TYR A 83 4.21 9.54 7.01
CA TYR A 83 3.77 10.92 6.83
C TYR A 83 4.54 11.90 7.71
N PHE A 84 4.64 11.63 9.01
CA PHE A 84 5.36 12.52 9.94
C PHE A 84 6.87 12.50 9.72
N THR A 85 7.46 11.37 9.33
CA THR A 85 8.91 11.27 9.12
C THR A 85 9.35 11.93 7.80
N ILE A 86 8.52 11.87 6.77
CA ILE A 86 8.84 12.45 5.47
C ILE A 86 8.62 13.97 5.47
N SER A 87 7.59 14.43 6.17
CA SER A 87 7.20 15.84 6.20
C SER A 87 8.01 16.72 7.16
N VAL A 88 8.78 16.11 8.08
CA VAL A 88 9.73 16.78 8.99
C VAL A 88 11.11 16.78 8.36
#